data_AF-A0A7S2KH95-F1
#
_entry.id   AF-A0A7S2KH95-F1
#
_cell.length_a   1.000
_cell.length_b   1.000
_cell.length_c   1.000
_cell.angle_alpha   90.00
_cell.angle_beta   90.00
_cell.angle_gamma   90.00
#
_symmetry.space_group_name_H-M   'P 1'
#
loop_
_entity.id
_entity.type
_entity.pdbx_description
1 polymer ?
#
loop_
_entity_poly.entity_id
_entity_poly.type
_entity_poly.pdbx_seq_one_letter_code
_entity_poly.pdbx_strand_id
1 'polypeptide(L)'
;SISSSSQLGATRCGLHPPPVAISECFVPNTAIPQRSAAFPMAAEGHGQGHGADAENVVRPWCWPLAPESEVGQLDARLAGLSTHLSLWPAATAMAKWLEPRQVELGLMRPGLRILELGSGTGWLGATIESNLPNAAMVILTERPEAIERLEQNCRDRSWSACGHHLRTAVLDWLAVMSGDATEFPDGGGFDAVF
;
A
#
# COMPACT_ATOMS: atom_id res chain seq x y z
N SER A 1 52.27 48.16 24.18
CA SER A 1 52.06 48.90 22.93
C SER A 1 51.78 47.94 21.79
N ILE A 2 50.72 48.23 21.06
CA ILE A 2 50.10 47.45 20.00
C ILE A 2 50.85 47.73 18.69
N SER A 3 51.03 46.71 17.84
CA SER A 3 51.04 46.91 16.39
C SER A 3 50.63 45.65 15.64
N SER A 4 49.60 45.87 14.82
CA SER A 4 48.88 44.95 13.95
C SER A 4 49.73 44.44 12.77
N SER A 5 49.35 43.28 12.23
CA SER A 5 49.00 43.19 10.80
C SER A 5 48.24 41.89 10.49
N SER A 6 47.03 42.09 10.02
CA SER A 6 46.09 41.12 9.48
C SER A 6 46.44 40.81 8.02
N GLN A 7 46.34 39.55 7.60
CA GLN A 7 45.99 39.23 6.21
C GLN A 7 44.98 38.10 6.14
N LEU A 8 43.89 38.43 5.46
CA LEU A 8 42.75 37.62 5.06
C LEU A 8 43.06 36.81 3.80
N GLY A 9 42.35 35.70 3.64
CA GLY A 9 41.78 35.35 2.34
C GLY A 9 42.09 33.96 1.81
N ALA A 10 41.09 33.07 1.84
CA ALA A 10 40.76 32.18 0.72
C ALA A 10 39.43 31.45 1.00
N THR A 11 38.35 32.04 0.51
CA THR A 11 37.03 31.41 0.41
C THR A 11 37.09 30.35 -0.70
N ARG A 12 36.89 29.07 -0.38
CA ARG A 12 36.58 28.05 -1.38
C ARG A 12 35.07 27.85 -1.42
N CYS A 13 34.44 28.43 -2.43
CA CYS A 13 33.11 28.03 -2.90
C CYS A 13 33.21 26.61 -3.45
N GLY A 14 32.70 25.64 -2.69
CA GLY A 14 32.51 24.27 -3.13
C GLY A 14 31.17 24.14 -3.85
N LEU A 15 31.27 23.76 -5.12
CA LEU A 15 30.22 23.48 -6.10
C LEU A 15 29.02 22.71 -5.53
N HIS A 16 27.82 23.27 -5.70
CA HIS A 16 26.57 22.51 -5.63
C HIS A 16 26.50 21.56 -6.84
N PRO A 17 26.18 20.27 -6.65
CA PRO A 17 25.84 19.41 -7.78
C PRO A 17 24.52 19.86 -8.43
N PRO A 18 24.38 19.76 -9.76
CA PRO A 18 23.13 20.10 -10.43
C PRO A 18 22.00 19.14 -10.02
N PRO A 19 20.73 19.59 -10.07
CA PRO A 19 19.59 18.73 -9.82
C PRO A 19 19.56 17.58 -10.84
N VAL A 20 19.49 16.36 -10.34
CA VAL A 20 19.25 15.16 -11.15
C VAL A 20 17.82 15.23 -11.67
N ALA A 21 17.66 15.43 -12.98
CA ALA A 21 16.38 15.32 -13.64
C ALA A 21 15.91 13.86 -13.54
N ILE A 22 14.84 13.64 -12.78
CA ILE A 22 14.12 12.37 -12.74
C ILE A 22 13.41 12.24 -14.09
N SER A 23 13.95 11.41 -14.97
CA SER A 23 13.34 11.07 -16.24
C SER A 23 12.01 10.37 -15.95
N GLU A 24 10.90 11.04 -16.22
CA GLU A 24 9.58 10.41 -16.27
C GLU A 24 9.67 9.23 -17.25
N CYS A 25 9.52 8.01 -16.72
CA CYS A 25 9.35 6.84 -17.54
C CYS A 25 7.96 6.93 -18.17
N PHE A 26 7.89 7.51 -19.36
CA PHE A 26 6.71 7.47 -20.21
C PHE A 26 6.43 6.01 -20.56
N VAL A 27 5.44 5.41 -19.91
CA VAL A 27 4.91 4.11 -20.30
C VAL A 27 3.88 4.37 -21.41
N PRO A 28 4.14 3.99 -22.67
CA PRO A 28 3.15 4.14 -23.72
C PRO A 28 1.91 3.30 -23.36
N ASN A 29 0.74 3.91 -23.49
CA ASN A 29 -0.56 3.29 -23.32
C ASN A 29 -0.76 2.23 -24.42
N THR A 30 -0.24 1.02 -24.22
CA THR A 30 -0.57 -0.13 -25.07
C THR A 30 -1.91 -0.68 -24.62
N ALA A 31 -2.92 -0.49 -25.46
CA ALA A 31 -4.24 -1.08 -25.29
C ALA A 31 -4.12 -2.60 -25.02
N ILE A 32 -4.58 -3.02 -23.85
CA ILE A 32 -4.68 -4.43 -23.47
C ILE A 32 -5.83 -5.04 -24.29
N PRO A 33 -5.59 -6.09 -25.10
CA PRO A 33 -6.68 -6.78 -25.78
C PRO A 33 -7.56 -7.48 -24.74
N GLN A 34 -8.84 -7.11 -24.72
CA GLN A 34 -9.87 -7.78 -23.94
C GLN A 34 -10.04 -9.22 -24.44
N ARG A 35 -9.36 -10.17 -23.81
CA ARG A 35 -9.68 -11.59 -23.98
C ARG A 35 -10.83 -11.93 -23.04
N SER A 36 -12.02 -12.00 -23.60
CA SER A 36 -13.20 -12.57 -22.96
C SER A 36 -12.94 -14.06 -22.68
N ALA A 37 -12.64 -14.39 -21.43
CA ALA A 37 -12.72 -15.76 -20.94
C ALA A 37 -14.13 -15.94 -20.37
N ALA A 38 -14.99 -16.59 -21.15
CA ALA A 38 -16.32 -16.99 -20.69
C ALA A 38 -16.17 -18.05 -19.58
N PHE A 39 -16.52 -17.66 -18.35
CA PHE A 39 -16.74 -18.62 -17.27
C PHE A 39 -18.10 -19.32 -17.48
N PRO A 40 -18.21 -20.64 -17.28
CA PRO A 40 -19.47 -21.34 -17.43
C PRO A 40 -20.44 -20.94 -16.32
N MET A 41 -21.58 -20.40 -16.76
CA MET A 41 -22.77 -20.14 -15.95
C MET A 41 -23.40 -21.46 -15.52
N ALA A 42 -23.34 -21.78 -14.23
CA ALA A 42 -24.18 -22.82 -13.64
C ALA A 42 -25.57 -22.22 -13.33
N ALA A 43 -26.60 -22.90 -13.83
CA ALA A 43 -27.98 -22.47 -13.82
C ALA A 43 -28.66 -22.56 -12.44
N GLU A 44 -29.45 -21.53 -12.18
CA GLU A 44 -30.80 -21.52 -11.58
C GLU A 44 -31.05 -22.31 -10.28
N GLY A 45 -31.08 -21.57 -9.17
CA GLY A 45 -31.92 -21.86 -8.01
C GLY A 45 -32.84 -20.67 -7.73
N HIS A 46 -34.13 -20.80 -8.02
CA HIS A 46 -35.16 -19.84 -7.65
C HIS A 46 -35.33 -19.81 -6.12
N GLY A 47 -34.81 -18.77 -5.49
CA GLY A 47 -35.13 -18.37 -4.13
C GLY A 47 -35.49 -16.89 -4.12
N GLN A 48 -36.79 -16.59 -4.15
CA GLN A 48 -37.29 -15.23 -3.92
C GLN A 48 -37.10 -14.87 -2.44
N GLY A 49 -36.00 -14.16 -2.15
CA GLY A 49 -35.80 -13.45 -0.90
C GLY A 49 -35.75 -11.96 -1.17
N HIS A 50 -36.81 -11.23 -0.82
CA HIS A 50 -36.80 -9.77 -0.70
C HIS A 50 -35.87 -9.39 0.47
N GLY A 51 -34.58 -9.25 0.20
CA GLY A 51 -33.62 -8.59 1.08
C GLY A 51 -33.10 -7.38 0.32
N ALA A 52 -33.26 -6.18 0.89
CA ALA A 52 -32.93 -4.91 0.28
C ALA A 52 -31.58 -4.97 -0.47
N ASP A 53 -31.64 -4.77 -1.78
CA ASP A 53 -30.48 -4.43 -2.61
C ASP A 53 -29.94 -3.12 -2.06
N ALA A 54 -29.03 -3.19 -1.09
CA ALA A 54 -28.17 -2.09 -0.73
C ALA A 54 -27.39 -1.78 -2.01
N GLU A 55 -27.93 -0.84 -2.77
CA GLU A 55 -27.47 -0.46 -4.09
C GLU A 55 -25.96 -0.29 -4.02
N ASN A 56 -25.22 -1.05 -4.85
CA ASN A 56 -23.77 -0.97 -4.98
C ASN A 56 -23.41 0.39 -5.63
N VAL A 57 -23.62 1.46 -4.88
CA VAL A 57 -23.27 2.82 -5.29
C VAL A 57 -21.77 2.91 -5.25
N VAL A 58 -21.15 2.90 -6.42
CA VAL A 58 -19.73 3.19 -6.58
C VAL A 58 -19.52 4.65 -6.17
N ARG A 59 -18.74 4.85 -5.11
CA ARG A 59 -18.36 6.18 -4.62
C ARG A 59 -16.91 6.42 -5.00
N PRO A 60 -16.53 7.67 -5.34
CA PRO A 60 -15.12 8.04 -5.40
C PRO A 60 -14.44 7.66 -4.10
N TRP A 61 -13.23 7.12 -4.21
CA TRP A 61 -12.47 6.73 -3.03
C TRP A 61 -12.08 7.95 -2.21
N CYS A 62 -12.13 7.84 -0.89
CA CYS A 62 -11.47 8.73 0.03
C CYS A 62 -9.99 8.35 0.07
N TRP A 63 -9.12 9.30 -0.31
CA TRP A 63 -7.68 9.08 -0.37
C TRP A 63 -7.05 9.59 0.94
N PRO A 64 -6.46 8.71 1.77
CA PRO A 64 -5.79 9.16 2.98
C PRO A 64 -4.60 10.07 2.64
N LEU A 65 -4.25 10.97 3.55
CA LEU A 65 -3.05 11.79 3.38
C LEU A 65 -1.82 10.90 3.20
N ALA A 66 -1.07 11.18 2.14
CA ALA A 66 0.17 10.50 1.85
C ALA A 66 1.14 10.67 3.03
N PRO A 67 1.81 9.60 3.48
CA PRO A 67 2.85 9.70 4.50
C PRO A 67 4.03 10.53 4.03
N GLU A 68 4.65 11.24 4.96
CA GLU A 68 6.00 11.74 4.74
C GLU A 68 6.94 10.57 4.50
N SER A 69 7.89 10.76 3.59
CA SER A 69 8.89 9.75 3.28
C SER A 69 10.02 9.84 4.31
N GLU A 70 10.15 8.82 5.15
CA GLU A 70 11.18 8.74 6.19
C GLU A 70 12.30 7.74 5.83
N VAL A 71 12.55 7.57 4.53
CA VAL A 71 13.61 6.69 4.04
C VAL A 71 14.97 7.15 4.58
N GLY A 72 15.72 6.19 5.14
CA GLY A 72 17.01 6.44 5.76
C GLY A 72 18.14 6.67 4.75
N GLN A 73 19.36 6.75 5.30
CA GLN A 73 20.60 6.87 4.51
C GLN A 73 20.78 5.68 3.54
N LEU A 74 21.63 5.85 2.53
CA LEU A 74 21.85 4.85 1.48
C LEU A 74 22.15 3.44 2.04
N ASP A 75 23.00 3.34 3.07
CA ASP A 75 23.35 2.04 3.66
C ASP A 75 22.14 1.33 4.28
N ALA A 76 21.27 2.06 4.98
CA ALA A 76 20.03 1.52 5.53
C ALA A 76 19.04 1.11 4.43
N ARG A 77 19.05 1.79 3.28
CA ARG A 77 18.23 1.42 2.11
C ARG A 77 18.75 0.16 1.45
N LEU A 78 20.06 0.05 1.26
CA LEU A 78 20.70 -1.13 0.69
C LEU A 78 20.52 -2.36 1.58
N ALA A 79 20.45 -2.16 2.90
CA ALA A 79 20.11 -3.20 3.86
C ALA A 79 18.59 -3.52 3.95
N GLY A 80 17.73 -2.82 3.21
CA GLY A 80 16.28 -3.03 3.23
C GLY A 80 15.57 -2.57 4.52
N LEU A 81 16.24 -1.77 5.35
CA LEU A 81 15.78 -1.40 6.69
C LEU A 81 14.93 -0.13 6.74
N SER A 82 14.82 0.61 5.64
CA SER A 82 14.10 1.90 5.63
C SER A 82 13.27 2.16 4.39
N THR A 83 13.28 1.26 3.41
CA THR A 83 12.49 1.38 2.18
C THR A 83 10.99 1.25 2.44
N HIS A 84 10.59 0.56 3.52
CA HIS A 84 9.20 0.44 3.97
C HIS A 84 8.63 1.77 4.50
N LEU A 85 9.47 2.78 4.74
CA LEU A 85 9.10 4.09 5.28
C LEU A 85 8.70 5.12 4.20
N SER A 86 8.49 4.68 2.96
CA SER A 86 8.06 5.53 1.86
C SER A 86 6.74 5.05 1.28
N LEU A 87 5.88 5.99 0.89
CA LEU A 87 4.80 5.66 -0.02
C LEU A 87 5.36 5.45 -1.43
N TRP A 88 5.34 4.21 -1.89
CA TRP A 88 5.78 3.88 -3.24
C TRP A 88 4.73 4.29 -4.27
N PRO A 89 5.13 4.80 -5.47
CA PRO A 89 4.20 5.13 -6.54
C PRO A 89 3.27 3.96 -6.92
N ALA A 90 3.76 2.73 -6.80
CA ALA A 90 2.99 1.51 -7.05
C ALA A 90 1.73 1.42 -6.16
N ALA A 91 1.79 1.77 -4.87
CA ALA A 91 0.63 1.76 -3.99
C ALA A 91 -0.45 2.74 -4.48
N THR A 92 -0.05 3.95 -4.87
CA THR A 92 -0.99 4.94 -5.42
C THR A 92 -1.56 4.52 -6.77
N ALA A 93 -0.73 3.90 -7.63
CA ALA A 93 -1.17 3.40 -8.93
C ALA A 93 -2.17 2.25 -8.78
N MET A 94 -1.92 1.35 -7.82
CA MET A 94 -2.84 0.26 -7.47
C MET A 94 -4.19 0.81 -6.99
N ALA A 95 -4.20 1.76 -6.04
CA ALA A 95 -5.44 2.38 -5.59
C ALA A 95 -6.23 3.02 -6.75
N LYS A 96 -5.54 3.71 -7.67
CA LYS A 96 -6.18 4.35 -8.85
C LYS A 96 -6.74 3.31 -9.82
N TRP A 97 -6.12 2.14 -9.90
CA TRP A 97 -6.57 1.06 -10.75
C TRP A 97 -7.78 0.33 -10.15
N LEU A 98 -7.80 0.15 -8.82
CA LEU A 98 -8.88 -0.51 -8.08
C LEU A 98 -10.16 0.32 -8.02
N GLU A 99 -10.06 1.63 -7.80
CA GLU A 99 -11.21 2.54 -7.63
C GLU A 99 -12.29 2.37 -8.72
N PRO A 100 -12.01 2.42 -10.03
CA PRO A 100 -13.05 2.25 -11.04
C PRO A 100 -13.47 0.79 -11.27
N ARG A 101 -12.82 -0.18 -10.62
CA ARG A 101 -12.99 -1.64 -10.87
C ARG A 101 -13.61 -2.39 -9.70
N GLN A 102 -14.08 -1.69 -8.66
CA GLN A 102 -14.61 -2.31 -7.44
C GLN A 102 -15.69 -3.35 -7.72
N VAL A 103 -16.66 -3.03 -8.60
CA VAL A 103 -17.75 -3.94 -8.93
C VAL A 103 -17.27 -5.12 -9.78
N GLU A 104 -16.46 -4.86 -10.80
CA GLU A 104 -15.91 -5.88 -11.71
C GLU A 104 -15.07 -6.93 -10.95
N LEU A 105 -14.28 -6.46 -9.98
CA LEU A 105 -13.42 -7.31 -9.14
C LEU A 105 -14.19 -7.95 -7.96
N GLY A 106 -15.47 -7.61 -7.78
CA GLY A 106 -16.28 -8.07 -6.66
C GLY A 106 -15.78 -7.57 -5.30
N LEU A 107 -15.12 -6.41 -5.26
CA LEU A 107 -14.62 -5.76 -4.03
C LEU A 107 -15.73 -5.15 -3.18
N MET A 108 -16.95 -5.05 -3.71
CA MET A 108 -18.12 -4.57 -2.98
C MET A 108 -18.87 -5.68 -2.22
N ARG A 109 -18.49 -6.95 -2.41
CA ARG A 109 -19.20 -8.07 -1.79
C ARG A 109 -19.02 -8.02 -0.25
N PRO A 110 -20.07 -8.31 0.53
CA PRO A 110 -19.93 -8.45 1.98
C PRO A 110 -18.98 -9.57 2.36
N GLY A 111 -18.24 -9.37 3.45
CA GLY A 111 -17.46 -10.43 4.08
C GLY A 111 -16.05 -10.63 3.52
N LEU A 112 -15.55 -9.73 2.66
CA LEU A 112 -14.22 -9.87 2.07
C LEU A 112 -13.11 -9.96 3.12
N ARG A 113 -12.20 -10.91 2.92
CA ARG A 113 -10.94 -11.03 3.63
C ARG A 113 -9.83 -10.63 2.68
N ILE A 114 -9.18 -9.51 2.98
CA ILE A 114 -8.13 -8.92 2.15
C ILE A 114 -6.80 -9.05 2.86
N LEU A 115 -5.76 -9.44 2.13
CA LEU A 115 -4.38 -9.44 2.57
C LEU A 115 -3.59 -8.44 1.72
N GLU A 116 -2.80 -7.58 2.35
CA GLU A 116 -1.77 -6.78 1.67
C GLU A 116 -0.39 -7.32 2.04
N LEU A 117 0.41 -7.61 1.03
CA LEU A 117 1.75 -8.16 1.09
C LEU A 117 2.78 -7.03 0.99
N GLY A 118 3.62 -6.86 2.03
CA GLY A 118 4.64 -5.81 2.02
C GLY A 118 4.02 -4.41 2.06
N SER A 119 3.16 -4.19 3.06
CA SER A 119 2.33 -2.98 3.19
C SER A 119 3.13 -1.69 3.35
N GLY A 120 4.43 -1.77 3.68
CA GLY A 120 5.30 -0.61 3.86
C GLY A 120 4.75 0.37 4.89
N THR A 121 4.23 1.50 4.42
CA THR A 121 3.62 2.52 5.28
C THR A 121 2.20 2.19 5.73
N GLY A 122 1.54 1.19 5.12
CA GLY A 122 0.15 0.82 5.36
C GLY A 122 -0.88 1.68 4.61
N TRP A 123 -0.43 2.60 3.75
CA TRP A 123 -1.30 3.57 3.11
C TRP A 123 -2.32 2.96 2.14
N LEU A 124 -1.93 1.95 1.34
CA LEU A 124 -2.86 1.30 0.41
C LEU A 124 -3.90 0.47 1.18
N GLY A 125 -3.47 -0.35 2.13
CA GLY A 125 -4.38 -1.07 3.03
C GLY A 125 -5.39 -0.17 3.76
N ALA A 126 -4.92 0.97 4.28
CA ALA A 126 -5.81 1.98 4.86
C ALA A 126 -6.79 2.57 3.84
N THR A 127 -6.33 2.86 2.62
CA THR A 127 -7.19 3.32 1.52
C THR A 127 -8.26 2.27 1.19
N ILE A 128 -7.89 0.99 1.15
CA ILE A 128 -8.82 -0.11 0.88
C ILE A 128 -9.85 -0.22 2.00
N GLU A 129 -9.43 -0.25 3.27
CA GLU A 129 -10.32 -0.37 4.42
C GLU A 129 -11.37 0.75 4.47
N SER A 130 -10.94 1.99 4.23
CA SER A 130 -11.84 3.15 4.32
C SER A 130 -12.82 3.25 3.16
N ASN A 131 -12.56 2.55 2.05
CA ASN A 131 -13.38 2.60 0.84
C ASN A 131 -14.17 1.32 0.58
N LEU A 132 -13.84 0.22 1.26
CA LEU A 132 -14.54 -1.06 1.18
C LEU A 132 -15.18 -1.40 2.53
N PRO A 133 -16.22 -0.67 2.98
CA PRO A 133 -16.83 -0.85 4.30
C PRO A 133 -17.51 -2.21 4.48
N ASN A 134 -17.70 -2.96 3.39
CA ASN A 134 -18.28 -4.30 3.39
C ASN A 134 -17.22 -5.40 3.61
N ALA A 135 -15.93 -5.07 3.63
CA ALA A 135 -14.88 -6.02 3.92
C ALA A 135 -14.98 -6.47 5.39
N ALA A 136 -14.92 -7.78 5.62
CA ALA A 136 -14.84 -8.31 6.98
C ALA A 136 -13.49 -7.98 7.62
N MET A 137 -12.42 -7.96 6.83
CA MET A 137 -11.07 -7.80 7.33
C MET A 137 -10.08 -7.37 6.24
N VAL A 138 -9.13 -6.54 6.63
CA VAL A 138 -7.94 -6.17 5.86
C VAL A 138 -6.72 -6.43 6.74
N ILE A 139 -5.85 -7.36 6.35
CA ILE A 139 -4.61 -7.67 7.06
C ILE A 139 -3.44 -7.07 6.28
N LEU A 140 -2.68 -6.22 6.94
CA LEU A 140 -1.47 -5.60 6.42
C LEU A 140 -0.27 -6.40 6.90
N THR A 141 0.60 -6.80 5.99
CA THR A 141 1.77 -7.60 6.36
C THR A 141 3.08 -6.93 6.04
N GLU A 142 4.04 -7.12 6.94
CA GLU A 142 5.40 -6.65 6.78
C GLU A 142 6.40 -7.61 7.42
N ARG A 143 7.67 -7.38 7.12
CA ARG A 143 8.79 -8.12 7.71
C ARG A 143 8.92 -7.80 9.20
N PRO A 144 9.56 -8.70 10.00
CA PRO A 144 9.69 -8.52 11.44
C PRO A 144 10.27 -7.16 11.86
N GLU A 145 11.23 -6.60 11.12
CA GLU A 145 11.83 -5.31 11.45
C GLU A 145 10.95 -4.09 11.10
N ALA A 146 9.93 -4.25 10.26
CA ALA A 146 9.09 -3.16 9.78
C ALA A 146 7.70 -3.12 10.44
N ILE A 147 7.31 -4.21 11.12
CA ILE A 147 5.96 -4.38 11.66
C ILE A 147 5.60 -3.34 12.73
N GLU A 148 6.53 -3.02 13.65
CA GLU A 148 6.30 -2.04 14.71
C GLU A 148 5.97 -0.67 14.11
N ARG A 149 6.67 -0.29 13.04
CA ARG A 149 6.44 0.98 12.37
C ARG A 149 5.13 0.98 11.58
N LEU A 150 4.79 -0.11 10.92
CA LEU A 150 3.49 -0.27 10.26
C LEU A 150 2.35 -0.11 11.26
N GLU A 151 2.43 -0.77 12.41
CA GLU A 151 1.45 -0.62 13.49
C GLU A 151 1.35 0.80 14.02
N GLN A 152 2.49 1.46 14.22
CA GLN A 152 2.51 2.86 14.64
C GLN A 152 1.80 3.75 13.62
N ASN A 153 2.08 3.58 12.33
CA ASN A 153 1.39 4.31 11.27
C ASN A 153 -0.13 4.07 11.30
N CYS A 154 -0.57 2.82 11.46
CA CYS A 154 -1.99 2.48 11.56
C CYS A 154 -2.67 3.11 12.79
N ARG A 155 -1.93 3.29 13.90
CA ARG A 155 -2.43 3.91 15.15
C ARG A 155 -2.48 5.43 15.08
N ASP A 156 -1.43 6.07 14.58
CA ASP A 156 -1.26 7.53 14.59
C ASP A 156 -2.15 8.24 13.57
N ARG A 157 -2.58 7.51 12.55
CA ARG A 157 -3.38 8.07 11.48
C ARG A 157 -4.82 7.77 11.79
N SER A 158 -5.64 8.81 11.84
CA SER A 158 -7.10 8.71 11.80
C SER A 158 -7.59 8.26 10.41
N TRP A 159 -6.89 7.32 9.76
CA TRP A 159 -7.23 6.81 8.44
C TRP A 159 -8.58 6.11 8.47
N SER A 160 -8.83 5.32 9.51
CA SER A 160 -10.08 4.60 9.66
C SER A 160 -11.16 5.47 10.31
N ALA A 161 -12.17 5.87 9.54
CA ALA A 161 -13.47 6.20 10.10
C ALA A 161 -14.20 4.95 10.66
N CYS A 162 -13.72 3.75 10.32
CA CYS A 162 -14.37 2.45 10.58
C CYS A 162 -13.42 1.45 11.26
N GLY A 163 -12.66 1.90 12.27
CA GLY A 163 -11.48 1.24 12.86
C GLY A 163 -11.61 -0.13 13.54
N HIS A 164 -12.24 -1.12 12.92
CA HIS A 164 -12.31 -2.50 13.44
C HIS A 164 -11.87 -3.58 12.44
N HIS A 165 -11.69 -3.25 11.16
CA HIS A 165 -11.40 -4.25 10.12
C HIS A 165 -9.92 -4.31 9.73
N LEU A 166 -9.11 -3.32 10.09
CA LEU A 166 -7.68 -3.27 9.79
C LEU A 166 -6.86 -4.00 10.87
N ARG A 167 -6.01 -4.93 10.45
CA ARG A 167 -5.05 -5.64 11.32
C ARG A 167 -3.67 -5.61 10.70
N THR A 168 -2.66 -5.77 11.52
CA THR A 168 -1.27 -5.95 11.10
C THR A 168 -0.80 -7.35 11.47
N ALA A 169 0.09 -7.93 10.67
CA ALA A 169 0.73 -9.19 11.01
C ALA A 169 2.15 -9.28 10.41
N VAL A 170 3.02 -10.03 11.08
CA VAL A 170 4.33 -10.37 10.51
C VAL A 170 4.14 -11.39 9.40
N LEU A 171 4.77 -11.16 8.25
CA LEU A 171 4.90 -12.16 7.19
C LEU A 171 6.27 -11.99 6.51
N ASP A 172 7.20 -12.88 6.83
CA ASP A 172 8.50 -12.92 6.18
C ASP A 172 8.47 -13.90 5.01
N TRP A 173 8.49 -13.39 3.77
CA TRP A 173 8.44 -14.24 2.58
C TRP A 173 9.69 -15.09 2.44
N LEU A 174 10.84 -14.66 2.95
CA LEU A 174 12.05 -15.49 2.91
C LEU A 174 11.87 -16.72 3.80
N ALA A 175 11.28 -16.55 4.98
CA ALA A 175 10.96 -17.67 5.86
C ALA A 175 9.90 -18.59 5.24
N VAL A 176 8.86 -18.04 4.61
CA VAL A 176 7.83 -18.82 3.92
C VAL A 176 8.43 -19.61 2.75
N MET A 177 9.25 -18.98 1.91
CA MET A 177 9.89 -19.63 0.76
C MET A 177 10.94 -20.67 1.17
N SER A 178 11.57 -20.49 2.33
CA SER A 178 12.53 -21.45 2.89
C SER A 178 11.86 -22.62 3.62
N GLY A 179 10.55 -22.54 3.87
CA GLY A 179 9.78 -23.53 4.62
C GLY A 179 9.89 -23.39 6.14
N ASP A 180 10.50 -22.31 6.63
CA ASP A 180 10.66 -22.01 8.06
C ASP A 180 9.39 -21.41 8.68
N ALA A 181 8.50 -20.86 7.85
CA ALA A 181 7.17 -20.40 8.25
C ALA A 181 6.11 -21.14 7.45
N THR A 182 5.14 -21.76 8.14
CA THR A 182 4.13 -22.64 7.52
C THR A 182 2.72 -22.03 7.48
N GLU A 183 2.50 -20.87 8.10
CA GLU A 183 1.16 -20.32 8.27
C GLU A 183 1.06 -18.86 7.81
N PHE A 184 0.03 -18.59 7.02
CA PHE A 184 -0.41 -17.22 6.74
C PHE A 184 -1.16 -16.66 7.95
N PRO A 185 -1.14 -15.34 8.15
CA PRO A 185 -1.96 -14.72 9.20
C PRO A 185 -3.43 -15.12 9.06
N ASP A 186 -4.08 -15.39 10.19
CA ASP A 186 -5.49 -15.84 10.27
C ASP A 186 -5.81 -17.08 9.40
N GLY A 187 -4.84 -17.98 9.20
CA GLY A 187 -5.05 -19.29 8.57
C GLY A 187 -5.25 -19.27 7.06
N GLY A 188 -4.96 -18.15 6.39
CA GLY A 188 -5.13 -18.02 4.93
C GLY A 188 -6.60 -17.88 4.49
N GLY A 189 -6.89 -18.21 3.22
CA GLY A 189 -8.24 -18.13 2.66
C GLY A 189 -8.73 -16.69 2.43
N PHE A 190 -7.86 -15.87 1.83
CA PHE A 190 -8.16 -14.50 1.45
C PHE A 190 -8.88 -14.45 0.10
N ASP A 191 -9.86 -13.56 -0.03
CA ASP A 191 -10.59 -13.32 -1.27
C ASP A 191 -9.80 -12.45 -2.24
N ALA A 192 -8.94 -11.57 -1.71
CA ALA A 192 -8.04 -10.73 -2.48
C ALA A 192 -6.69 -10.60 -1.77
N VAL A 193 -5.63 -10.59 -2.57
CA VAL A 193 -4.25 -10.37 -2.13
C VAL A 193 -3.68 -9.24 -2.97
N PHE A 194 -3.16 -8.21 -2.32
CA PHE A 194 -2.53 -7.05 -2.95
C PHE A 194 -1.04 -6.98 -2.63
#